data_AF-A0A6J6EM15-F1
#
_entry.id   AF-A0A6J6EM15-F1
#
_cell.length_a   1.000
_cell.length_b   1.000
_cell.length_c   1.000
_cell.angle_alpha   90.00
_cell.angle_beta   90.00
_cell.angle_gamma   90.00
#
_symmetry.space_group_name_H-M   'P 1'
#
loop_
_entity.id
_entity.type
_entity.pdbx_description
1 polymer ?
#
loop_
_entity_poly.entity_id
_entity_poly.type
_entity_poly.pdbx_seq_one_letter_code
_entity_poly.pdbx_strand_id
1 'polypeptide(L)'
;MSVRSNRTARATAMASVLAVGLFTVFVGCAPTTYETSASTTVVAATTTIPTGPVDELLPRLRQTMLTLSSFIGPNASGSTTSGKNEVLAEIEALWSAAETEVTSLSPESAESIGRMVDLARTAVERNRPADADKAAKFAGAVIDQLLG
;
A
#
# COMPACT_ATOMS: atom_id res chain seq x y z
N MET A 1 35.49 -47.82 -4.80
CA MET A 1 34.62 -48.50 -5.79
C MET A 1 33.27 -47.81 -5.73
N SER A 2 32.99 -46.76 -6.51
CA SER A 2 32.79 -46.65 -7.98
C SER A 2 31.54 -47.38 -8.49
N VAL A 3 30.80 -46.69 -9.39
CA VAL A 3 29.79 -47.15 -10.37
C VAL A 3 28.33 -47.15 -9.86
N ARG A 4 27.30 -46.53 -10.48
CA ARG A 4 27.11 -45.87 -11.79
C ARG A 4 25.86 -44.95 -11.79
N SER A 5 25.95 -43.92 -12.63
CA SER A 5 24.87 -43.11 -13.25
C SER A 5 23.79 -43.95 -13.97
N ASN A 6 22.58 -43.38 -14.13
CA ASN A 6 21.79 -43.61 -15.36
C ASN A 6 20.93 -42.39 -15.73
N ARG A 7 21.31 -41.78 -16.87
CA ARG A 7 20.52 -40.82 -17.66
C ARG A 7 19.50 -41.58 -18.53
N THR A 8 18.32 -41.00 -18.70
CA THR A 8 17.46 -41.18 -19.90
C THR A 8 16.74 -39.82 -20.09
N ALA A 9 17.14 -38.93 -21.01
CA ALA A 9 17.04 -38.96 -22.47
C ALA A 9 15.61 -39.12 -22.99
N ARG A 10 15.04 -38.04 -23.54
CA ARG A 10 14.21 -38.08 -24.75
C ARG A 10 14.16 -36.70 -25.40
N ALA A 11 14.93 -36.59 -26.47
CA ALA A 11 14.80 -35.57 -27.50
C ALA A 11 13.70 -35.99 -28.48
N THR A 12 12.97 -35.02 -29.02
CA THR A 12 12.38 -35.15 -30.35
C THR A 12 12.22 -33.76 -30.97
N ALA A 13 13.17 -33.44 -31.84
CA ALA A 13 12.99 -32.49 -32.92
C ALA A 13 12.31 -33.21 -34.09
N MET A 14 11.43 -32.53 -34.83
CA MET A 14 11.04 -32.81 -36.22
C MET A 14 10.18 -31.62 -36.68
N ALA A 15 10.63 -30.78 -37.61
CA ALA A 15 10.84 -30.97 -39.05
C ALA A 15 9.66 -30.43 -39.88
N SER A 16 10.02 -29.43 -40.68
CA SER A 16 9.32 -28.64 -41.70
C SER A 16 8.35 -29.37 -42.64
N VAL A 17 7.25 -28.71 -43.01
CA VAL A 17 6.54 -28.91 -44.30
C VAL A 17 6.11 -27.56 -44.87
N LEU A 18 6.49 -27.32 -46.13
CA LEU A 18 6.11 -26.21 -47.00
C LEU A 18 4.60 -26.23 -47.32
N ALA A 19 3.94 -25.06 -47.30
CA ALA A 19 2.73 -24.83 -48.09
C ALA A 19 2.64 -23.34 -48.48
N VAL A 20 2.94 -23.06 -49.75
CA VAL A 20 2.67 -21.78 -50.41
C VAL A 20 1.19 -21.78 -50.82
N GLY A 21 0.43 -20.77 -50.39
CA GLY A 21 -1.01 -20.68 -50.66
C GLY A 21 -1.57 -19.28 -50.54
N LEU A 22 -1.59 -18.58 -51.68
CA LEU A 22 -2.62 -17.66 -52.19
C LEU A 22 -3.22 -16.55 -51.28
N PHE A 23 -2.78 -15.33 -51.59
CA PHE A 23 -3.47 -14.03 -51.57
C PHE A 23 -5.00 -14.02 -51.31
N THR A 24 -5.45 -13.33 -50.25
CA THR A 24 -6.61 -12.42 -50.29
C THR A 24 -6.45 -11.32 -49.24
N VAL A 25 -6.49 -10.07 -49.69
CA VAL A 25 -6.48 -8.87 -48.84
C VAL A 25 -7.92 -8.59 -48.43
N PHE A 26 -8.21 -8.60 -47.12
CA PHE A 26 -9.45 -8.06 -46.57
C PHE A 26 -9.09 -6.86 -45.68
N VAL A 27 -9.13 -5.66 -46.25
CA VAL A 27 -9.14 -4.41 -45.48
C VAL A 27 -10.59 -4.17 -45.07
N GLY A 28 -10.93 -4.62 -43.86
CA GLY A 28 -12.15 -4.21 -43.17
C GLY A 28 -11.86 -2.99 -42.31
N CYS A 29 -12.11 -1.78 -42.82
CA CYS A 29 -12.20 -0.58 -41.99
C CYS A 29 -13.59 -0.58 -41.35
N ALA A 30 -13.71 -1.15 -40.16
CA ALA A 30 -14.90 -0.96 -39.35
C ALA A 30 -14.84 0.45 -38.74
N PRO A 31 -15.85 1.31 -38.90
CA PRO A 31 -15.94 2.52 -38.09
C PRO A 31 -16.26 2.09 -36.65
N THR A 32 -15.35 2.34 -35.72
CA THR A 32 -15.65 2.25 -34.29
C THR A 32 -16.48 3.48 -33.91
N THR A 33 -17.81 3.34 -33.89
CA THR A 33 -18.67 4.34 -33.29
C THR A 33 -18.58 4.16 -31.78
N TYR A 34 -17.66 4.89 -31.15
CA TYR A 34 -17.68 5.11 -29.70
C TYR A 34 -18.70 6.21 -29.43
N GLU A 35 -19.95 5.82 -29.18
CA GLU A 35 -20.90 6.65 -28.43
C GLU A 35 -21.01 6.06 -27.04
N THR A 36 -20.18 6.56 -26.14
CA THR A 36 -20.47 6.60 -24.72
C THR A 36 -19.82 7.86 -24.22
N SER A 37 -20.59 8.94 -24.30
CA SER A 37 -20.42 10.11 -23.46
C SER A 37 -20.64 9.70 -22.00
N ALA A 38 -19.70 8.94 -21.42
CA ALA A 38 -19.61 8.79 -19.98
C ALA A 38 -18.99 10.09 -19.46
N SER A 39 -19.84 11.03 -19.05
CA SER A 39 -19.41 12.12 -18.19
C SER A 39 -18.95 11.52 -16.86
N THR A 40 -17.66 11.19 -16.78
CA THR A 40 -17.01 10.90 -15.50
C THR A 40 -16.98 12.19 -14.70
N THR A 41 -17.90 12.34 -13.75
CA THR A 41 -17.80 13.35 -12.71
C THR A 41 -16.56 13.03 -11.90
N VAL A 42 -15.44 13.68 -12.21
CA VAL A 42 -14.24 13.66 -11.39
C VAL A 42 -14.58 14.41 -10.12
N VAL A 43 -14.99 13.70 -9.07
CA VAL A 43 -15.06 14.28 -7.73
C VAL A 43 -13.63 14.57 -7.34
N ALA A 44 -13.25 15.85 -7.33
CA ALA A 44 -11.94 16.26 -6.86
C ALA A 44 -11.81 15.85 -5.38
N ALA A 45 -10.94 14.88 -5.09
CA ALA A 45 -10.58 14.54 -3.73
C ALA A 45 -9.95 15.78 -3.10
N THR A 46 -10.67 16.40 -2.17
CA THR A 46 -10.16 17.57 -1.45
C THR A 46 -9.36 17.01 -0.28
N THR A 47 -8.04 16.95 -0.41
CA THR A 47 -7.17 16.54 0.70
C THR A 47 -6.97 17.74 1.62
N THR A 48 -7.68 17.77 2.74
CA THR A 48 -7.46 18.76 3.79
C THR A 48 -6.17 18.44 4.53
N ILE A 49 -5.19 19.34 4.48
CA ILE A 49 -3.97 19.24 5.28
C ILE A 49 -4.36 19.48 6.75
N PRO A 50 -4.06 18.56 7.68
CA PRO A 50 -4.32 18.77 9.09
C PRO A 50 -3.49 19.95 9.60
N THR A 51 -4.12 20.82 10.38
CA THR A 51 -3.50 21.97 11.03
C THR A 51 -4.02 22.05 12.47
N GLY A 52 -3.22 22.64 13.35
CA GLY A 52 -3.53 22.73 14.77
C GLY A 52 -2.27 22.58 15.62
N PRO A 53 -2.38 22.78 16.93
CA PRO A 53 -1.27 22.58 17.86
C PRO A 53 -1.00 21.09 18.13
N VAL A 54 0.21 20.76 18.60
CA VAL A 54 0.66 19.38 18.82
C VAL A 54 -0.21 18.61 19.81
N ASP A 55 -0.79 19.28 20.82
CA ASP A 55 -1.70 18.68 21.80
C ASP A 55 -3.05 18.26 21.20
N GLU A 56 -3.42 18.77 20.04
CA GLU A 56 -4.58 18.30 19.26
C GLU A 56 -4.19 17.26 18.20
N LEU A 57 -3.06 17.48 17.53
CA LEU A 57 -2.60 16.62 16.44
C LEU A 57 -2.15 15.23 16.92
N LEU A 58 -1.41 15.15 18.03
CA LEU A 58 -0.88 13.87 18.51
C LEU A 58 -1.95 12.91 19.04
N PRO A 59 -2.96 13.34 19.82
CA PRO A 59 -4.06 12.46 20.18
C PRO A 59 -4.83 11.95 18.96
N ARG A 60 -4.99 12.77 17.92
CA ARG A 60 -5.59 12.35 16.65
C ARG A 60 -4.71 11.33 15.92
N LEU A 61 -3.40 11.58 15.81
CA LEU A 61 -2.44 10.63 15.25
C LEU A 61 -2.54 9.26 15.93
N ARG A 62 -2.50 9.24 17.27
CA ARG A 62 -2.67 8.02 18.08
C ARG A 62 -3.96 7.30 17.73
N GLN A 63 -5.08 8.02 17.66
CA GLN A 63 -6.38 7.42 17.35
C GLN A 63 -6.40 6.82 15.94
N THR A 64 -5.86 7.53 14.94
CA THR A 64 -5.79 7.02 13.56
C THR A 64 -4.91 5.77 13.48
N MET A 65 -3.75 5.75 14.16
CA MET A 65 -2.89 4.55 14.24
C MET A 65 -3.60 3.35 14.87
N LEU A 66 -4.42 3.55 15.91
CA LEU A 66 -5.22 2.47 16.53
C LEU A 66 -6.25 1.87 15.56
N THR A 67 -6.77 2.65 14.61
CA THR A 67 -7.73 2.14 13.63
C THR A 67 -7.07 1.32 12.52
N LEU A 68 -5.80 1.60 12.19
CA LEU A 68 -5.13 1.06 11.01
C LEU A 68 -5.13 -0.48 10.95
N SER A 69 -4.90 -1.17 12.06
CA SER A 69 -4.78 -2.63 12.07
C SER A 69 -6.06 -3.33 11.62
N SER A 70 -7.23 -2.73 11.88
CA SER A 70 -8.54 -3.24 11.43
C SER A 70 -8.73 -3.22 9.91
N PHE A 71 -7.98 -2.37 9.20
CA PHE A 71 -7.96 -2.29 7.74
C PHE A 71 -6.92 -3.21 7.10
N ILE A 72 -6.05 -3.85 7.89
CA ILE A 72 -4.97 -4.71 7.40
C ILE A 72 -5.32 -6.18 7.62
N GLY A 73 -5.24 -6.97 6.54
CA GLY A 73 -5.53 -8.40 6.59
C GLY A 73 -6.88 -8.78 5.97
N PRO A 74 -7.18 -10.09 5.92
CA PRO A 74 -8.41 -10.59 5.33
C PRO A 74 -9.62 -10.24 6.21
N ASN A 75 -10.66 -9.69 5.58
CA ASN A 75 -11.98 -9.50 6.16
C ASN A 75 -12.76 -10.83 6.21
N ALA A 76 -14.02 -10.79 6.67
CA ALA A 76 -14.88 -11.98 6.76
C ALA A 76 -15.10 -12.71 5.42
N SER A 77 -14.90 -12.03 4.28
CA SER A 77 -14.96 -12.60 2.93
C SER A 77 -13.59 -13.12 2.44
N GLY A 78 -12.55 -13.08 3.26
CA GLY A 78 -11.18 -13.45 2.90
C GLY A 78 -10.44 -12.41 2.05
N SER A 79 -11.03 -11.23 1.81
CA SER A 79 -10.44 -10.15 1.00
C SER A 79 -9.82 -9.07 1.88
N THR A 80 -8.79 -8.37 1.41
CA THR A 80 -8.25 -7.23 2.18
C THR A 80 -9.27 -6.11 2.26
N THR A 81 -9.49 -5.57 3.46
CA THR A 81 -10.33 -4.38 3.68
C THR A 81 -9.75 -3.20 2.90
N SER A 82 -10.56 -2.58 2.02
CA SER A 82 -10.23 -1.30 1.39
C SER A 82 -10.17 -0.20 2.45
N GLY A 83 -9.32 0.82 2.30
CA GLY A 83 -9.19 1.90 3.28
C GLY A 83 -7.83 2.01 3.96
N LYS A 84 -7.00 0.95 3.95
CA LYS A 84 -5.71 0.96 4.68
C LYS A 84 -4.73 2.02 4.16
N ASN A 85 -4.79 2.37 2.87
CA ASN A 85 -3.92 3.37 2.28
C ASN A 85 -4.39 4.78 2.65
N GLU A 86 -5.69 5.00 2.70
CA GLU A 86 -6.32 6.25 3.13
C GLU A 86 -6.02 6.54 4.60
N VAL A 87 -6.13 5.52 5.46
CA VAL A 87 -5.77 5.64 6.89
C VAL A 87 -4.28 5.90 7.06
N LEU A 88 -3.40 5.23 6.29
CA LEU A 88 -1.97 5.51 6.32
C LEU A 88 -1.65 6.94 5.87
N ALA A 89 -2.29 7.42 4.81
CA ALA A 89 -2.10 8.79 4.35
C ALA A 89 -2.51 9.83 5.41
N GLU A 90 -3.57 9.55 6.18
CA GLU A 90 -3.95 10.40 7.32
C GLU A 90 -2.90 10.36 8.44
N ILE A 91 -2.34 9.19 8.77
CA ILE A 91 -1.24 9.06 9.74
C ILE A 91 -0.03 9.90 9.31
N GLU A 92 0.38 9.77 8.04
CA GLU A 92 1.52 10.51 7.49
C GLU A 92 1.27 12.02 7.47
N ALA A 93 0.06 12.45 7.12
CA ALA A 93 -0.31 13.86 7.13
C ALA A 93 -0.32 14.46 8.54
N LEU A 94 -0.86 13.72 9.53
CA LEU A 94 -0.87 14.14 10.93
C LEU A 94 0.54 14.23 11.49
N TRP A 95 1.39 13.24 11.20
CA TRP A 95 2.79 13.27 11.63
C TRP A 95 3.54 14.43 10.98
N SER A 96 3.41 14.61 9.67
CA SER A 96 4.07 15.72 8.95
C SER A 96 3.68 17.10 9.49
N ALA A 97 2.43 17.27 9.95
CA ALA A 97 1.98 18.52 10.55
C ALA A 97 2.56 18.76 11.96
N ALA A 98 2.79 17.70 12.74
CA ALA A 98 3.27 17.79 14.12
C ALA A 98 4.80 17.73 14.27
N GLU A 99 5.51 17.10 13.32
CA GLU A 99 6.91 16.68 13.46
C GLU A 99 7.85 17.82 13.86
N THR A 100 7.73 19.00 13.25
CA THR A 100 8.64 20.12 13.52
C THR A 100 8.51 20.63 14.95
N GLU A 101 7.29 20.75 15.45
CA GLU A 101 7.03 21.21 16.82
C GLU A 101 7.42 20.13 17.84
N VAL A 102 7.08 18.86 17.59
CA VAL A 102 7.54 17.74 18.43
C VAL A 102 9.06 17.66 18.48
N THR A 103 9.76 17.86 17.35
CA THR A 103 11.22 17.90 17.30
C THR A 103 11.79 19.04 18.14
N SER A 104 11.11 20.19 18.16
CA SER A 104 11.51 21.34 18.97
C SER A 104 11.31 21.11 20.46
N LEU A 105 10.27 20.35 20.84
CA LEU A 105 9.97 19.99 22.24
C LEU A 105 10.86 18.84 22.74
N SER A 106 11.01 17.78 21.94
CA SER A 106 11.75 16.57 22.26
C SER A 106 12.19 15.83 20.99
N PRO A 107 13.45 15.99 20.54
CA PRO A 107 13.98 15.26 19.38
C PRO A 107 13.91 13.73 19.53
N GLU A 108 14.11 13.20 20.74
CA GLU A 108 14.00 11.77 21.03
C GLU A 108 12.58 11.23 20.84
N SER A 109 11.58 12.00 21.29
CA SER A 109 10.17 11.65 21.08
C SER A 109 9.83 11.72 19.59
N ALA A 110 10.36 12.72 18.87
CA ALA A 110 10.15 12.84 17.45
C ALA A 110 10.70 11.64 16.66
N GLU A 111 11.94 11.23 16.93
CA GLU A 111 12.54 10.03 16.32
C GLU A 111 11.71 8.77 16.63
N SER A 112 11.26 8.64 17.88
CA SER A 112 10.50 7.47 18.32
C SER A 112 9.12 7.39 17.66
N ILE A 113 8.40 8.50 17.55
CA ILE A 113 7.10 8.55 16.85
C ILE A 113 7.31 8.34 15.34
N GLY A 114 8.30 9.00 14.73
CA GLY A 114 8.63 8.82 13.31
C GLY A 114 8.90 7.35 12.94
N ARG A 115 9.67 6.63 13.76
CA ARG A 115 9.89 5.18 13.58
C ARG A 115 8.60 4.36 13.65
N MET A 116 7.62 4.78 14.45
CA MET A 116 6.32 4.10 14.52
C MET A 116 5.44 4.42 13.31
N VAL A 117 5.55 5.61 12.73
CA VAL A 117 4.93 5.93 11.43
C VAL A 117 5.53 5.07 10.31
N ASP A 118 6.85 4.88 10.29
CA ASP A 118 7.51 3.99 9.33
C ASP A 118 7.11 2.51 9.52
N LEU A 119 6.93 2.07 10.77
CA LEU A 119 6.42 0.73 11.07
C LEU A 119 4.97 0.57 10.59
N ALA A 120 4.12 1.60 10.73
CA ALA A 120 2.76 1.60 10.21
C ALA A 120 2.74 1.51 8.67
N ARG A 121 3.64 2.22 7.97
CA ARG A 121 3.84 2.07 6.51
C ARG A 121 4.22 0.64 6.15
N THR A 122 5.21 0.08 6.85
CA THR A 122 5.65 -1.31 6.65
C THR A 122 4.50 -2.31 6.87
N ALA A 123 3.64 -2.06 7.87
CA ALA A 123 2.47 -2.89 8.15
C ALA A 123 1.50 -2.93 6.97
N VAL A 124 1.25 -1.79 6.33
CA VAL A 124 0.36 -1.68 5.15
C VAL A 124 0.95 -2.38 3.94
N GLU A 125 2.24 -2.11 3.65
CA GLU A 125 2.99 -2.69 2.52
C GLU A 125 3.08 -4.21 2.62
N ARG A 126 3.32 -4.73 3.82
CA ARG A 126 3.49 -6.17 4.07
C ARG A 126 2.20 -6.87 4.46
N ASN A 127 1.10 -6.12 4.58
CA ASN A 127 -0.19 -6.62 5.04
C ASN A 127 -0.12 -7.34 6.40
N ARG A 128 0.58 -6.74 7.37
CA ARG A 128 0.86 -7.30 8.70
C ARG A 128 0.12 -6.51 9.80
N PRO A 129 -1.08 -6.94 10.25
CA PRO A 129 -1.86 -6.17 11.23
C PRO A 129 -1.15 -6.03 12.59
N ALA A 130 -0.40 -7.06 13.00
CA ALA A 130 0.36 -7.04 14.25
C ALA A 130 1.44 -5.94 14.30
N ASP A 131 1.99 -5.53 13.16
CA ASP A 131 2.95 -4.41 13.13
C ASP A 131 2.23 -3.08 13.32
N ALA A 132 1.02 -2.91 12.78
CA ALA A 132 0.20 -1.72 13.00
C ALA A 132 -0.24 -1.60 14.47
N ASP A 133 -0.67 -2.71 15.09
CA ASP A 133 -0.99 -2.74 16.53
C ASP A 133 0.22 -2.34 17.38
N LYS A 134 1.40 -2.86 17.02
CA LYS A 134 2.66 -2.53 17.68
C LYS A 134 2.98 -1.05 17.53
N ALA A 135 2.92 -0.52 16.31
CA ALA A 135 3.16 0.88 16.02
C ALA A 135 2.26 1.81 16.85
N ALA A 136 0.95 1.54 16.88
CA ALA A 136 -0.02 2.32 17.64
C ALA A 136 0.28 2.30 19.15
N LYS A 137 0.60 1.14 19.71
CA LYS A 137 0.91 0.99 21.14
C LYS A 137 2.16 1.79 21.54
N PHE A 138 3.24 1.67 20.77
CA PHE A 138 4.50 2.36 21.10
C PHE A 138 4.42 3.86 20.82
N ALA A 139 3.76 4.29 19.74
CA ALA A 139 3.52 5.71 19.48
C ALA A 139 2.66 6.32 20.60
N GLY A 140 1.60 5.64 21.02
CA GLY A 140 0.75 6.07 22.14
C GLY A 140 1.53 6.29 23.43
N ALA A 141 2.43 5.37 23.79
CA ALA A 141 3.26 5.50 24.99
C ALA A 141 4.19 6.73 24.94
N VAL A 142 4.80 7.01 23.78
CA VAL A 142 5.66 8.19 23.60
C VAL A 142 4.83 9.48 23.65
N ILE A 143 3.65 9.48 23.03
CA ILE A 143 2.72 10.62 23.06
C ILE A 143 2.25 10.92 24.49
N ASP A 144 1.88 9.88 25.25
CA ASP A 144 1.46 10.03 26.65
C ASP A 144 2.58 10.60 27.53
N GLN A 145 3.83 10.20 27.27
CA GLN A 145 5.00 10.74 27.98
C GLN A 145 5.30 12.20 27.59
N LEU A 146 5.09 12.58 26.32
CA LEU A 146 5.37 13.93 25.83
C LEU A 146 4.34 14.96 26.32
N LEU A 147 3.07 14.56 26.43
CA LEU A 147 1.96 15.44 26.77
C LEU A 147 1.56 15.40 28.26
N GLY A 148 2.05 14.43 29.02
CA GLY A 148 1.81 14.26 30.46
C GLY A 148 2.77 15.08 31.32
#